data_AF-A0A1B6L7S7-F1
#
_entry.id   AF-A0A1B6L7S7-F1
#
_cell.length_a   1.000
_cell.length_b   1.000
_cell.length_c   1.000
_cell.angle_alpha   90.00
_cell.angle_beta   90.00
_cell.angle_gamma   90.00
#
_symmetry.space_group_name_H-M   'P 1'
#
loop_
_entity.id
_entity.type
_entity.pdbx_description
1 polymer ?
#
loop_
_entity_poly.entity_id
_entity_poly.type
_entity_poly.pdbx_seq_one_letter_code
_entity_poly.pdbx_strand_id
1 'polypeptide(L)'
;PEPHEKESKLKKIQLQSYHSLVESYNQSSTTTSGLPDLQALLQKFDLPSTPPTTSPISPTNSDSDSGEKLDFEIISEHFDPTNIPEFKMLTQHLNRIATEQGLDAQDYICKSCDQHVGVNFRPAKVCGLTGGYYCSDCFGADSTTEFCVIPARIIYNWDFQRYSVSQRASEFLSQVHIYPLFDISVINPKIYSVIEEMARIKELRVRLNFLEAYLLTCKGNAMEALKKQIWPREYLYEKIHLYSLSDLVQASTGTLESVLQKAVDYSRNHILSCTICTQKGFICEICKDPEVIFPFDLDKTYRCKDCCGVYHNTCLQAGQLCPKCLRIQQRLHSAQDS
;
A
#
# COMPACT_ATOMS: atom_id res chain seq x y z
N PRO A 1 -8.66 -50.22 -41.23
CA PRO A 1 -7.41 -50.17 -40.43
C PRO A 1 -7.02 -48.71 -40.20
N GLU A 2 -6.87 -48.39 -38.92
CA GLU A 2 -6.35 -47.14 -38.34
C GLU A 2 -7.30 -45.92 -38.20
N PRO A 3 -7.16 -45.18 -37.08
CA PRO A 3 -8.31 -44.69 -36.32
C PRO A 3 -8.40 -43.16 -36.24
N HIS A 4 -9.60 -42.69 -35.92
CA HIS A 4 -9.91 -41.33 -35.53
C HIS A 4 -9.21 -40.94 -34.21
N GLU A 5 -8.31 -39.95 -34.25
CA GLU A 5 -7.92 -39.17 -33.07
C GLU A 5 -8.68 -37.84 -33.05
N LYS A 6 -9.56 -37.68 -32.05
CA LYS A 6 -10.17 -36.41 -31.68
C LYS A 6 -9.17 -35.65 -30.81
N GLU A 7 -8.60 -34.57 -31.34
CA GLU A 7 -7.81 -33.62 -30.56
C GLU A 7 -8.70 -32.95 -29.48
N SER A 8 -8.42 -33.27 -28.22
CA SER A 8 -9.00 -32.57 -27.08
C SER A 8 -8.25 -31.24 -26.87
N LYS A 9 -8.97 -30.12 -26.99
CA LYS A 9 -8.49 -28.78 -26.60
C LYS A 9 -8.42 -28.70 -25.08
N LEU A 10 -7.36 -29.22 -24.48
CA LEU A 10 -7.00 -28.91 -23.10
C LEU A 10 -6.37 -27.50 -23.08
N LYS A 11 -7.19 -26.47 -22.84
CA LYS A 11 -6.67 -25.13 -22.52
C LYS A 11 -5.81 -25.27 -21.26
N LYS A 12 -4.50 -25.04 -21.39
CA LYS A 12 -3.53 -24.98 -20.31
C LYS A 12 -3.95 -23.84 -19.36
N ILE A 13 -4.64 -24.17 -18.27
CA ILE A 13 -5.11 -23.19 -17.29
C ILE A 13 -3.87 -22.68 -16.55
N GLN A 14 -3.54 -21.41 -16.79
CA GLN A 14 -2.48 -20.70 -16.09
C GLN A 14 -2.88 -20.60 -14.61
N LEU A 15 -2.14 -21.31 -13.74
CA LEU A 15 -2.28 -21.20 -12.29
C LEU A 15 -2.07 -19.74 -11.89
N GLN A 16 -3.16 -19.03 -11.62
CA GLN A 16 -3.08 -17.64 -11.16
C GLN A 16 -2.56 -17.62 -9.73
N SER A 17 -1.46 -16.90 -9.52
CA SER A 17 -0.78 -16.80 -8.24
C SER A 17 -1.68 -16.18 -7.16
N TYR A 18 -1.34 -16.44 -5.90
CA TYR A 18 -1.90 -15.82 -4.70
C TYR A 18 -2.04 -14.28 -4.80
N HIS A 19 -1.23 -13.64 -5.64
CA HIS A 19 -1.30 -12.22 -5.98
C HIS A 19 -2.67 -11.77 -6.51
N SER A 20 -3.27 -12.55 -7.41
CA SER A 20 -4.57 -12.21 -8.00
C SER A 20 -5.73 -12.36 -7.01
N LEU A 21 -5.53 -13.09 -5.89
CA LEU A 21 -6.51 -13.11 -4.79
C LEU A 21 -6.48 -11.75 -4.06
N VAL A 22 -5.30 -11.25 -3.73
CA VAL A 22 -5.11 -9.98 -3.02
C VAL A 22 -5.65 -8.78 -3.82
N GLU A 23 -5.38 -8.74 -5.13
CA GLU A 23 -5.90 -7.69 -6.04
C GLU A 23 -7.44 -7.62 -6.05
N SER A 24 -8.12 -8.77 -5.94
CA SER A 24 -9.59 -8.80 -5.89
C SER A 24 -10.17 -8.09 -4.65
N TYR A 25 -9.43 -8.04 -3.54
CA TYR A 25 -9.86 -7.34 -2.31
C TYR A 25 -9.69 -5.84 -2.43
N ASN A 26 -8.55 -5.39 -2.94
CA ASN A 26 -8.30 -3.96 -3.15
C ASN A 26 -9.34 -3.35 -4.10
N GLN A 27 -9.88 -4.13 -5.06
CA GLN A 27 -10.96 -3.71 -5.95
C GLN A 27 -12.36 -3.79 -5.32
N SER A 28 -12.58 -4.65 -4.31
CA SER A 28 -13.91 -4.81 -3.66
C SER A 28 -14.10 -3.93 -2.42
N SER A 29 -13.05 -3.30 -1.90
CA SER A 29 -13.14 -2.21 -0.91
C SER A 29 -13.87 -0.96 -1.43
N THR A 30 -14.21 -0.90 -2.73
CA THR A 30 -14.95 0.21 -3.35
C THR A 30 -16.40 -0.11 -3.73
N THR A 31 -16.95 -1.28 -3.36
CA THR A 31 -18.34 -1.62 -3.71
C THR A 31 -19.20 -1.89 -2.48
N THR A 32 -19.69 -0.81 -1.87
CA THR A 32 -20.91 -0.84 -1.04
C THR A 32 -22.13 -0.81 -1.98
N SER A 33 -22.68 -1.99 -2.30
CA SER A 33 -23.95 -2.08 -3.04
C SER A 33 -25.11 -1.70 -2.11
N GLY A 34 -25.66 -0.51 -2.29
CA GLY A 34 -26.96 -0.11 -1.74
C GLY A 34 -27.05 1.32 -1.24
N LEU A 35 -26.90 2.33 -2.11
CA LEU A 35 -27.47 3.69 -1.96
C LEU A 35 -27.49 4.38 -3.36
N PRO A 36 -28.37 5.38 -3.60
CA PRO A 36 -28.84 5.75 -4.94
C PRO A 36 -27.80 6.47 -5.81
N ASP A 37 -28.04 6.35 -7.12
CA ASP A 37 -27.23 6.81 -8.25
C ASP A 37 -26.72 8.26 -8.12
N LEU A 38 -25.42 8.40 -7.85
CA LEU A 38 -24.69 9.66 -7.76
C LEU A 38 -24.64 10.43 -9.08
N GLN A 39 -24.88 9.78 -10.22
CA GLN A 39 -24.96 10.46 -11.53
C GLN A 39 -26.22 11.34 -11.63
N ALA A 40 -27.29 11.00 -10.89
CA ALA A 40 -28.52 11.80 -10.86
C ALA A 40 -28.40 13.09 -10.00
N LEU A 41 -27.44 13.16 -9.07
CA LEU A 41 -27.19 14.36 -8.25
C LEU A 41 -26.28 15.38 -8.95
N LEU A 42 -25.41 14.92 -9.83
CA LEU A 42 -24.47 15.79 -10.56
C LEU A 42 -25.12 16.61 -11.68
N GLN A 43 -26.31 16.21 -12.16
CA GLN A 43 -27.07 16.98 -13.15
C GLN A 43 -27.79 18.23 -12.61
N LYS A 44 -27.77 18.47 -11.29
CA LYS A 44 -28.38 19.68 -10.68
C LYS A 44 -27.46 20.89 -10.62
N PHE A 45 -26.18 20.74 -10.97
CA PHE A 45 -25.18 21.80 -10.79
C PHE A 45 -24.36 22.03 -12.07
N ASP A 46 -25.03 22.26 -13.19
CA ASP A 46 -24.38 22.78 -14.40
C ASP A 46 -24.79 24.23 -14.73
N LEU A 47 -23.75 25.09 -14.64
CA LEU A 47 -23.45 26.31 -15.42
C LEU A 47 -24.20 27.63 -15.08
N PRO A 48 -23.63 28.83 -15.41
CA PRO A 48 -22.37 29.11 -16.12
C PRO A 48 -21.41 30.14 -15.45
N SER A 49 -20.23 30.19 -16.06
CA SER A 49 -19.04 31.01 -15.85
C SER A 49 -19.23 32.52 -16.08
N THR A 50 -18.73 33.36 -15.17
CA THR A 50 -18.19 34.71 -15.45
C THR A 50 -17.29 35.20 -14.30
N PRO A 51 -16.16 35.90 -14.57
CA PRO A 51 -15.27 36.45 -13.53
C PRO A 51 -15.55 37.95 -13.26
N PRO A 52 -15.28 38.48 -12.05
CA PRO A 52 -14.98 39.92 -11.86
C PRO A 52 -13.56 40.09 -11.32
N THR A 53 -12.65 40.87 -11.93
CA THR A 53 -12.55 42.34 -12.01
C THR A 53 -12.35 43.04 -10.64
N THR A 54 -11.11 43.50 -10.46
CA THR A 54 -10.53 44.52 -9.54
C THR A 54 -11.31 45.85 -9.56
N SER A 55 -11.51 46.70 -8.53
CA SER A 55 -10.71 47.25 -7.40
C SER A 55 -11.69 47.98 -6.41
N PRO A 56 -11.29 48.99 -5.60
CA PRO A 56 -10.80 48.93 -4.21
C PRO A 56 -11.73 49.63 -3.19
N ILE A 57 -11.62 49.34 -1.90
CA ILE A 57 -12.23 50.18 -0.83
C ILE A 57 -11.22 50.41 0.29
N SER A 58 -10.97 51.69 0.58
CA SER A 58 -10.10 52.22 1.64
C SER A 58 -10.87 52.42 2.97
N PRO A 59 -10.25 52.89 4.06
CA PRO A 59 -10.34 52.25 5.37
C PRO A 59 -11.33 52.93 6.32
N THR A 60 -11.82 52.18 7.31
CA THR A 60 -12.40 52.76 8.53
C THR A 60 -11.86 52.04 9.75
N ASN A 61 -11.23 52.83 10.60
CA ASN A 61 -10.73 52.48 11.93
C ASN A 61 -11.87 52.02 12.85
N SER A 62 -11.64 50.98 13.66
CA SER A 62 -11.61 51.10 15.12
C SER A 62 -11.37 49.75 15.79
N ASP A 63 -10.58 49.83 16.86
CA ASP A 63 -10.50 48.95 18.03
C ASP A 63 -9.54 47.75 18.01
N SER A 64 -8.45 48.03 18.71
CA SER A 64 -7.49 47.18 19.40
C SER A 64 -8.07 45.90 20.00
N ASP A 65 -7.55 44.75 19.57
CA ASP A 65 -7.30 43.62 20.47
C ASP A 65 -6.05 42.88 19.99
N SER A 66 -5.10 42.74 20.92
CA SER A 66 -3.82 42.09 20.72
C SER A 66 -3.99 40.58 20.84
N GLY A 67 -4.11 39.91 19.71
CA GLY A 67 -3.99 38.45 19.61
C GLY A 67 -3.18 38.11 18.38
N GLU A 68 -1.99 37.54 18.58
CA GLU A 68 -1.18 36.95 17.51
C GLU A 68 -2.03 35.91 16.77
N LYS A 69 -2.53 36.27 15.59
CA LYS A 69 -3.08 35.30 14.64
C LYS A 69 -1.91 34.48 14.12
N LEU A 70 -1.65 33.36 14.78
CA LEU A 70 -0.94 32.25 14.16
C LEU A 70 -1.80 31.82 12.97
N ASP A 71 -1.32 32.11 11.75
CA ASP A 71 -1.86 31.54 10.53
C ASP A 71 -1.61 30.03 10.58
N PHE A 72 -2.61 29.28 11.02
CA PHE A 72 -2.60 27.83 10.88
C PHE A 72 -3.03 27.52 9.45
N GLU A 73 -2.07 27.16 8.62
CA GLU A 73 -2.36 26.65 7.29
C GLU A 73 -3.13 25.33 7.45
N ILE A 74 -4.34 25.27 6.89
CA ILE A 74 -5.16 24.06 6.89
C ILE A 74 -4.44 23.05 5.99
N ILE A 75 -3.72 22.12 6.60
CA ILE A 75 -3.11 20.98 5.90
C ILE A 75 -4.28 20.20 5.28
N SER A 76 -4.37 20.22 3.95
CA SER A 76 -5.33 19.39 3.22
C SER A 76 -5.21 17.94 3.71
N GLU A 77 -6.34 17.25 3.90
CA GLU A 77 -6.41 15.87 4.39
C GLU A 77 -5.63 14.83 3.54
N HIS A 78 -4.98 15.28 2.47
CA HIS A 78 -4.21 14.50 1.51
C HIS A 78 -2.82 15.13 1.34
N PHE A 79 -2.06 15.27 2.44
CA PHE A 79 -0.65 15.65 2.36
C PHE A 79 0.12 14.57 1.60
N ASP A 80 0.47 14.85 0.34
CA ASP A 80 1.41 14.05 -0.42
C ASP A 80 2.83 14.59 -0.14
N PRO A 81 3.62 13.91 0.71
CA PRO A 81 4.98 14.34 1.04
C PRO A 81 5.90 14.35 -0.19
N THR A 82 5.54 13.64 -1.26
CA THR A 82 6.30 13.62 -2.52
C THR A 82 6.03 14.85 -3.39
N ASN A 83 4.97 15.61 -3.08
CA ASN A 83 4.59 16.83 -3.79
C ASN A 83 5.27 18.09 -3.23
N ILE A 84 6.13 17.95 -2.21
CA ILE A 84 7.04 19.02 -1.80
C ILE A 84 8.04 19.26 -2.95
N PRO A 85 8.08 20.45 -3.57
CA PRO A 85 8.91 20.71 -4.75
C PRO A 85 10.39 20.36 -4.57
N GLU A 86 10.89 20.55 -3.34
CA GLU A 86 12.26 20.29 -2.92
C GLU A 86 12.65 18.81 -2.90
N PHE A 87 11.68 17.90 -2.74
CA PHE A 87 11.89 16.47 -2.61
C PHE A 87 11.51 15.66 -3.84
N LYS A 88 10.78 16.26 -4.77
CA LYS A 88 10.41 15.65 -6.06
C LYS A 88 11.60 15.08 -6.83
N MET A 89 12.76 15.75 -6.77
CA MET A 89 14.01 15.28 -7.39
C MET A 89 14.63 14.06 -6.69
N LEU A 90 14.40 13.88 -5.40
CA LEU A 90 14.94 12.76 -4.62
C LEU A 90 14.01 11.53 -4.65
N THR A 91 12.71 11.73 -4.88
CA THR A 91 11.72 10.65 -5.02
C THR A 91 12.10 9.62 -6.08
N GLN A 92 12.72 10.06 -7.20
CA GLN A 92 13.16 9.14 -8.26
C GLN A 92 14.24 8.13 -7.80
N HIS A 93 14.93 8.43 -6.70
CA HIS A 93 15.99 7.57 -6.14
C HIS A 93 15.46 6.56 -5.11
N LEU A 94 14.19 6.66 -4.68
CA LEU A 94 13.62 5.74 -3.70
C LEU A 94 13.51 4.30 -4.23
N ASN A 95 13.26 4.12 -5.53
CA ASN A 95 13.02 2.82 -6.16
C ASN A 95 14.13 2.40 -7.14
N ARG A 96 15.30 3.05 -7.08
CA ARG A 96 16.45 2.76 -7.95
C ARG A 96 17.73 2.65 -7.12
N ILE A 97 18.45 1.54 -7.27
CA ILE A 97 19.80 1.43 -6.72
C ILE A 97 20.70 2.36 -7.54
N ALA A 98 21.23 3.40 -6.89
CA ALA A 98 22.12 4.34 -7.54
C ALA A 98 23.49 3.70 -7.80
N THR A 99 24.03 3.99 -8.97
CA THR A 99 25.37 3.57 -9.42
C THR A 99 26.26 4.80 -9.54
N GLU A 100 27.43 4.75 -8.93
CA GLU A 100 28.45 5.78 -9.09
C GLU A 100 28.86 5.86 -10.56
N GLN A 101 28.75 7.05 -11.17
CA GLN A 101 29.09 7.26 -12.59
C GLN A 101 30.49 7.85 -12.80
N GLY A 102 31.17 8.25 -11.71
CA GLY A 102 32.40 9.03 -11.78
C GLY A 102 32.16 10.54 -11.67
N LEU A 103 33.20 11.27 -11.27
CA LEU A 103 33.16 12.72 -11.04
C LEU A 103 33.13 13.52 -12.35
N ASP A 104 33.70 12.94 -13.40
CA ASP A 104 33.69 13.42 -14.78
C ASP A 104 32.27 13.43 -15.38
N ALA A 105 31.43 12.45 -15.03
CA ALA A 105 30.03 12.40 -15.47
C ALA A 105 29.14 13.53 -14.91
N GLN A 106 29.64 14.30 -13.94
CA GLN A 106 28.98 15.50 -13.40
C GLN A 106 29.85 16.75 -13.55
N ASP A 107 30.72 16.78 -14.57
CA ASP A 107 31.58 17.91 -14.93
C ASP A 107 32.41 18.45 -13.76
N TYR A 108 32.79 17.59 -12.81
CA TYR A 108 33.50 17.98 -11.60
C TYR A 108 32.76 19.05 -10.78
N ILE A 109 31.42 19.03 -10.79
CA ILE A 109 30.56 20.00 -10.12
C ILE A 109 29.71 19.30 -9.06
N CYS A 110 29.62 19.87 -7.85
CA CYS A 110 28.79 19.38 -6.76
C CYS A 110 27.33 19.28 -7.20
N LYS A 111 26.70 18.11 -7.00
CA LYS A 111 25.34 17.82 -7.46
C LYS A 111 24.23 18.66 -6.80
N SER A 112 24.57 19.47 -5.79
CA SER A 112 23.60 20.28 -5.03
C SER A 112 23.81 21.80 -5.08
N CYS A 113 25.05 22.28 -5.21
CA CYS A 113 25.36 23.72 -5.09
C CYS A 113 26.18 24.27 -6.27
N ASP A 114 26.39 23.44 -7.29
CA ASP A 114 27.10 23.77 -8.53
C ASP A 114 28.56 24.24 -8.37
N GLN A 115 29.15 24.06 -7.18
CA GLN A 115 30.57 24.35 -6.94
C GLN A 115 31.50 23.27 -7.49
N HIS A 116 32.66 23.67 -8.02
CA HIS A 116 33.67 22.71 -8.49
C HIS A 116 34.23 21.85 -7.33
N VAL A 117 34.38 20.55 -7.61
CA VAL A 117 34.84 19.51 -6.68
C VAL A 117 35.83 18.59 -7.37
N GLY A 118 36.73 17.95 -6.61
CA GLY A 118 37.75 17.04 -7.13
C GLY A 118 39.16 17.42 -6.70
N VAL A 119 40.17 16.83 -7.35
CA VAL A 119 41.58 16.88 -6.92
C VAL A 119 42.13 18.31 -6.80
N ASN A 120 41.77 19.17 -7.75
CA ASN A 120 42.22 20.57 -7.79
C ASN A 120 41.30 21.52 -7.00
N PHE A 121 40.23 20.99 -6.40
CA PHE A 121 39.18 21.74 -5.72
C PHE A 121 38.91 21.13 -4.35
N ARG A 122 37.68 21.25 -3.85
CA ARG A 122 37.28 20.62 -2.59
C ARG A 122 37.11 19.10 -2.76
N PRO A 123 37.48 18.28 -1.76
CA PRO A 123 37.18 16.86 -1.77
C PRO A 123 35.69 16.59 -1.95
N ALA A 124 35.39 15.58 -2.76
CA ALA A 124 34.02 15.17 -3.07
C ALA A 124 33.69 13.85 -2.38
N LYS A 125 32.43 13.69 -1.94
CA LYS A 125 31.90 12.46 -1.36
C LYS A 125 30.69 11.97 -2.14
N VAL A 126 30.56 10.65 -2.26
CA VAL A 126 29.44 10.01 -2.99
C VAL A 126 28.28 9.78 -2.04
N CYS A 127 27.07 10.17 -2.44
CA CYS A 127 25.84 9.91 -1.69
C CYS A 127 25.28 8.53 -2.00
N GLY A 128 25.06 7.72 -0.97
CA GLY A 128 24.52 6.36 -1.10
C GLY A 128 23.10 6.28 -1.67
N LEU A 129 22.31 7.36 -1.56
CA LEU A 129 20.96 7.45 -2.15
C LEU A 129 21.00 7.85 -3.62
N THR A 130 21.72 8.92 -3.97
CA THR A 130 21.68 9.50 -5.32
C THR A 130 22.76 8.98 -6.26
N GLY A 131 23.87 8.46 -5.72
CA GLY A 131 25.06 8.03 -6.46
C GLY A 131 25.89 9.19 -7.02
N GLY A 132 25.51 10.44 -6.76
CA GLY A 132 26.25 11.62 -7.18
C GLY A 132 27.29 12.06 -6.15
N TYR A 133 28.23 12.89 -6.60
CA TYR A 133 29.24 13.51 -5.75
C TYR A 133 28.82 14.88 -5.25
N TYR A 134 29.15 15.16 -3.99
CA TYR A 134 28.82 16.39 -3.29
C TYR A 134 30.07 16.95 -2.62
N CYS A 135 30.16 18.28 -2.51
CA CYS A 135 31.21 18.93 -1.72
C CYS A 135 31.03 18.66 -0.22
N SER A 136 32.08 18.93 0.56
CA SER A 136 32.07 18.82 2.03
C SER A 136 30.89 19.53 2.69
N ASP A 137 30.48 20.68 2.15
CA ASP A 137 29.48 21.54 2.78
C ASP A 137 28.06 20.95 2.57
N CYS A 138 27.77 20.42 1.38
CA CYS A 138 26.49 19.77 1.08
C CYS A 138 26.40 18.34 1.60
N PHE A 139 27.53 17.67 1.78
CA PHE A 139 27.56 16.30 2.30
C PHE A 139 27.62 16.25 3.83
N GLY A 140 28.30 17.22 4.44
CA GLY A 140 28.74 17.14 5.83
C GLY A 140 30.24 16.88 5.93
N ALA A 141 30.85 17.50 6.93
CA ALA A 141 32.18 17.13 7.37
C ALA A 141 32.22 15.66 7.80
N ASP A 142 33.41 15.06 7.91
CA ASP A 142 33.52 13.65 8.32
C ASP A 142 32.87 13.39 9.68
N SER A 143 32.95 14.34 10.60
CA SER A 143 32.31 14.27 11.93
C SER A 143 30.79 14.41 11.92
N THR A 144 30.20 14.95 10.86
CA THR A 144 28.75 15.21 10.74
C THR A 144 28.11 14.45 9.58
N THR A 145 28.81 13.43 9.07
CA THR A 145 28.30 12.60 7.99
C THR A 145 27.18 11.70 8.52
N GLU A 146 25.99 11.86 7.94
CA GLU A 146 24.82 11.06 8.26
C GLU A 146 24.83 9.73 7.50
N PHE A 147 24.36 8.67 8.16
CA PHE A 147 24.27 7.32 7.60
C PHE A 147 22.84 6.83 7.61
N CYS A 148 22.29 6.49 6.44
CA CYS A 148 20.90 6.07 6.28
C CYS A 148 20.81 4.70 5.60
N VAL A 149 19.76 3.95 5.92
CA VAL A 149 19.37 2.81 5.08
C VAL A 149 18.80 3.32 3.76
N ILE A 150 19.03 2.60 2.67
CA ILE A 150 18.62 3.01 1.32
C ILE A 150 17.41 2.19 0.87
N PRO A 151 16.24 2.79 0.62
CA PRO A 151 15.00 2.03 0.35
C PRO A 151 15.13 1.05 -0.82
N ALA A 152 15.72 1.48 -1.93
CA ALA A 152 15.93 0.60 -3.08
C ALA A 152 16.79 -0.63 -2.74
N ARG A 153 17.81 -0.49 -1.88
CA ARG A 153 18.67 -1.60 -1.46
C ARG A 153 17.90 -2.59 -0.57
N ILE A 154 17.04 -2.08 0.32
CA ILE A 154 16.13 -2.94 1.10
C ILE A 154 15.20 -3.72 0.17
N ILE A 155 14.54 -3.04 -0.76
CA ILE A 155 13.49 -3.64 -1.60
C ILE A 155 14.05 -4.68 -2.57
N TYR A 156 15.20 -4.41 -3.20
CA TYR A 156 15.76 -5.34 -4.20
C TYR A 156 16.72 -6.37 -3.61
N ASN A 157 17.46 -6.02 -2.55
CA ASN A 157 18.55 -6.84 -2.04
C ASN A 157 18.36 -7.30 -0.58
N TRP A 158 17.28 -6.88 0.09
CA TRP A 158 17.07 -7.09 1.53
C TRP A 158 18.25 -6.58 2.37
N ASP A 159 18.87 -5.49 1.92
CA ASP A 159 20.07 -4.89 2.51
C ASP A 159 19.71 -3.70 3.41
N PHE A 160 19.96 -3.87 4.71
CA PHE A 160 19.72 -2.87 5.76
C PHE A 160 21.00 -2.18 6.25
N GLN A 161 22.12 -2.31 5.53
CA GLN A 161 23.32 -1.55 5.85
C GLN A 161 23.07 -0.05 5.73
N ARG A 162 23.76 0.72 6.56
CA ARG A 162 23.68 2.19 6.54
C ARG A 162 24.79 2.75 5.67
N TYR A 163 24.41 3.61 4.74
CA TYR A 163 25.30 4.24 3.77
C TYR A 163 25.39 5.73 4.05
N SER A 164 26.57 6.32 3.85
CA SER A 164 26.73 7.76 3.97
C SER A 164 25.90 8.46 2.89
N VAL A 165 25.21 9.52 3.26
CA VAL A 165 24.34 10.29 2.37
C VAL A 165 24.61 11.78 2.51
N SER A 166 24.25 12.56 1.49
CA SER A 166 24.29 14.03 1.60
C SER A 166 23.28 14.52 2.64
N GLN A 167 23.50 15.71 3.21
CA GLN A 167 22.62 16.28 4.23
C GLN A 167 21.16 16.33 3.74
N ARG A 168 20.94 16.87 2.53
CA ARG A 168 19.62 16.93 1.91
C ARG A 168 18.97 15.56 1.70
N ALA A 169 19.76 14.53 1.38
CA ALA A 169 19.26 13.17 1.24
C ALA A 169 18.90 12.55 2.60
N SER A 170 19.68 12.83 3.65
CA SER A 170 19.36 12.41 5.01
C SER A 170 18.06 13.05 5.51
N GLU A 171 17.93 14.37 5.36
CA GLU A 171 16.72 15.13 5.70
C GLU A 171 15.49 14.60 4.97
N PHE A 172 15.62 14.38 3.66
CA PHE A 172 14.55 13.79 2.85
C PHE A 172 14.12 12.42 3.38
N LEU A 173 15.07 11.50 3.57
CA LEU A 173 14.77 10.15 4.06
C LEU A 173 14.12 10.19 5.44
N SER A 174 14.58 11.08 6.32
CA SER A 174 13.98 11.31 7.64
C SER A 174 12.55 11.82 7.54
N GLN A 175 12.23 12.67 6.57
CA GLN A 175 10.86 13.16 6.39
C GLN A 175 9.93 12.09 5.81
N VAL A 176 10.39 11.32 4.83
CA VAL A 176 9.51 10.35 4.14
C VAL A 176 9.37 8.99 4.83
N HIS A 177 10.17 8.70 5.88
CA HIS A 177 10.32 7.32 6.37
C HIS A 177 9.04 6.64 6.87
N ILE A 178 8.07 7.39 7.40
CA ILE A 178 6.78 6.86 7.90
C ILE A 178 5.70 6.76 6.82
N TYR A 179 5.90 7.41 5.68
CA TYR A 179 4.87 7.47 4.64
C TYR A 179 4.86 6.19 3.82
N PRO A 180 3.67 5.64 3.52
CA PRO A 180 3.54 4.38 2.80
C PRO A 180 3.75 4.59 1.29
N LEU A 181 5.01 4.62 0.85
CA LEU A 181 5.41 4.98 -0.51
C LEU A 181 5.72 3.78 -1.41
N PHE A 182 5.84 2.58 -0.86
CA PHE A 182 6.38 1.41 -1.56
C PHE A 182 5.30 0.37 -1.81
N ASP A 183 4.75 0.33 -3.02
CA ASP A 183 3.92 -0.79 -3.45
C ASP A 183 4.82 -1.95 -3.90
N ILE A 184 5.02 -2.91 -3.00
CA ILE A 184 5.92 -4.06 -3.20
C ILE A 184 5.40 -4.99 -4.30
N SER A 185 4.08 -5.03 -4.54
CA SER A 185 3.50 -5.83 -5.63
C SER A 185 3.95 -5.34 -7.00
N VAL A 186 4.16 -4.04 -7.14
CA VAL A 186 4.59 -3.39 -8.37
C VAL A 186 6.12 -3.37 -8.46
N ILE A 187 6.81 -3.00 -7.38
CA ILE A 187 8.25 -2.75 -7.40
C ILE A 187 9.06 -4.06 -7.43
N ASN A 188 8.78 -5.00 -6.51
CA ASN A 188 9.49 -6.26 -6.42
C ASN A 188 8.61 -7.37 -5.81
N PRO A 189 7.64 -7.94 -6.57
CA PRO A 189 6.72 -8.95 -6.04
C PRO A 189 7.43 -10.24 -5.62
N LYS A 190 8.64 -10.51 -6.15
CA LYS A 190 9.42 -11.71 -5.82
C LYS A 190 9.88 -11.72 -4.37
N ILE A 191 9.94 -10.57 -3.70
CA ILE A 191 10.37 -10.49 -2.29
C ILE A 191 9.51 -11.39 -1.40
N TYR A 192 8.21 -11.50 -1.68
CA TYR A 192 7.29 -12.35 -0.92
C TYR A 192 7.53 -13.85 -1.09
N SER A 193 8.27 -14.27 -2.12
CA SER A 193 8.61 -15.67 -2.35
C SER A 193 10.02 -16.03 -1.90
N VAL A 194 10.88 -15.02 -1.68
CA VAL A 194 12.30 -15.20 -1.36
C VAL A 194 12.57 -14.89 0.11
N ILE A 195 11.86 -13.91 0.68
CA ILE A 195 12.05 -13.43 2.05
C ILE A 195 10.86 -13.89 2.90
N GLU A 196 11.15 -14.73 3.89
CA GLU A 196 10.13 -15.39 4.71
C GLU A 196 9.36 -14.38 5.57
N GLU A 197 10.05 -13.39 6.16
CA GLU A 197 9.46 -12.30 6.94
C GLU A 197 8.39 -11.55 6.13
N MET A 198 8.70 -11.22 4.88
CA MET A 198 7.77 -10.53 4.00
C MET A 198 6.58 -11.42 3.63
N ALA A 199 6.80 -12.72 3.45
CA ALA A 199 5.72 -13.69 3.20
C ALA A 199 4.74 -13.73 4.37
N ARG A 200 5.26 -13.90 5.61
CA ARG A 200 4.44 -13.94 6.84
C ARG A 200 3.70 -12.63 7.06
N ILE A 201 4.37 -11.48 6.89
CA ILE A 201 3.74 -10.16 7.03
C ILE A 201 2.63 -9.95 5.99
N LYS A 202 2.86 -10.33 4.73
CA LYS A 202 1.82 -10.26 3.69
C LYS A 202 0.60 -11.09 4.09
N GLU A 203 0.82 -12.31 4.56
CA GLU A 203 -0.27 -13.19 4.97
C GLU A 203 -1.07 -12.58 6.12
N LEU A 204 -0.41 -12.03 7.13
CA LEU A 204 -1.08 -11.33 8.24
C LEU A 204 -1.89 -10.13 7.75
N ARG A 205 -1.35 -9.33 6.83
CA ARG A 205 -2.09 -8.19 6.25
C ARG A 205 -3.30 -8.63 5.45
N VAL A 206 -3.20 -9.72 4.68
CA VAL A 206 -4.34 -10.34 3.98
C VAL A 206 -5.40 -10.79 4.99
N ARG A 207 -5.01 -11.53 6.04
CA ARG A 207 -5.92 -11.94 7.12
C ARG A 207 -6.60 -10.73 7.75
N LEU A 208 -5.84 -9.69 8.06
CA LEU A 208 -6.37 -8.49 8.70
C LEU A 208 -7.34 -7.72 7.81
N ASN A 209 -7.07 -7.63 6.51
CA ASN A 209 -8.00 -7.03 5.53
C ASN A 209 -9.36 -7.74 5.50
N PHE A 210 -9.37 -9.08 5.58
CA PHE A 210 -10.63 -9.80 5.72
C PHE A 210 -11.34 -9.50 7.04
N LEU A 211 -10.58 -9.53 8.14
CA LEU A 211 -11.11 -9.34 9.49
C LEU A 211 -11.74 -7.95 9.63
N GLU A 212 -11.11 -6.93 9.04
CA GLU A 212 -11.59 -5.55 8.98
C GLU A 212 -13.05 -5.46 8.50
N ALA A 213 -13.40 -6.14 7.40
CA ALA A 213 -14.76 -6.10 6.83
C ALA A 213 -15.84 -6.59 7.81
N TYR A 214 -15.51 -7.55 8.68
CA TYR A 214 -16.41 -8.02 9.73
C TYR A 214 -16.53 -7.00 10.86
N LEU A 215 -15.41 -6.40 11.27
CA LEU A 215 -15.38 -5.42 12.36
C LEU A 215 -16.11 -4.13 11.99
N LEU A 216 -15.93 -3.63 10.76
CA LEU A 216 -16.60 -2.43 10.24
C LEU A 216 -18.13 -2.55 10.29
N THR A 217 -18.64 -3.75 10.04
CA THR A 217 -20.09 -4.01 10.01
C THR A 217 -20.61 -4.58 11.33
N CYS A 218 -19.77 -4.65 12.36
CA CYS A 218 -20.16 -5.04 13.71
C CYS A 218 -20.75 -3.83 14.46
N LYS A 219 -21.72 -4.07 15.36
CA LYS A 219 -22.36 -3.00 16.16
C LYS A 219 -21.52 -2.53 17.35
N GLY A 220 -20.43 -3.22 17.68
CA GLY A 220 -19.56 -2.91 18.81
C GLY A 220 -18.35 -2.05 18.44
N ASN A 221 -17.58 -1.62 19.44
CA ASN A 221 -16.38 -0.78 19.26
C ASN A 221 -15.14 -1.55 18.78
N ALA A 222 -15.33 -2.71 18.14
CA ALA A 222 -14.21 -3.58 17.77
C ALA A 222 -13.32 -2.96 16.69
N MET A 223 -13.91 -2.26 15.73
CA MET A 223 -13.15 -1.55 14.71
C MET A 223 -12.31 -0.42 15.32
N GLU A 224 -12.88 0.38 16.22
CA GLU A 224 -12.14 1.49 16.86
C GLU A 224 -10.99 1.00 17.75
N ALA A 225 -11.16 -0.16 18.39
CA ALA A 225 -10.07 -0.81 19.11
C ALA A 225 -8.95 -1.30 18.16
N LEU A 226 -9.29 -1.88 17.00
CA LEU A 226 -8.31 -2.24 15.98
C LEU A 226 -7.57 -1.01 15.45
N LYS A 227 -8.30 0.06 15.10
CA LYS A 227 -7.69 1.33 14.65
C LYS A 227 -6.68 1.83 15.67
N LYS A 228 -7.05 1.88 16.96
CA LYS A 228 -6.14 2.31 18.03
C LYS A 228 -4.87 1.46 18.15
N GLN A 229 -4.93 0.16 17.85
CA GLN A 229 -3.76 -0.72 17.89
C GLN A 229 -2.79 -0.46 16.72
N ILE A 230 -3.30 -0.06 15.56
CA ILE A 230 -2.53 0.07 14.32
C ILE A 230 -2.18 1.55 14.01
N TRP A 231 -2.87 2.50 14.63
CA TRP A 231 -2.71 3.94 14.41
C TRP A 231 -1.23 4.37 14.48
N PRO A 232 -0.76 5.22 13.56
CA PRO A 232 -1.46 5.89 12.45
C PRO A 232 -1.32 5.14 11.09
N ARG A 233 -1.30 3.80 11.11
CA ARG A 233 -0.94 2.97 9.95
C ARG A 233 -2.09 2.13 9.40
N GLU A 234 -3.27 2.72 9.26
CA GLU A 234 -4.50 2.05 8.79
C GLU A 234 -4.32 1.38 7.42
N TYR A 235 -3.47 1.93 6.56
CA TYR A 235 -3.06 1.32 5.28
C TYR A 235 -2.51 -0.11 5.43
N LEU A 236 -2.07 -0.52 6.63
CA LEU A 236 -1.59 -1.87 6.89
C LEU A 236 -2.67 -2.95 6.66
N TYR A 237 -3.94 -2.62 6.87
CA TYR A 237 -5.05 -3.53 6.56
C TYR A 237 -5.86 -3.11 5.33
N GLU A 238 -5.84 -1.84 4.93
CA GLU A 238 -6.56 -1.37 3.73
C GLU A 238 -5.82 -1.67 2.42
N LYS A 239 -4.48 -1.51 2.40
CA LYS A 239 -3.65 -1.58 1.19
C LYS A 239 -2.50 -2.57 1.38
N ILE A 240 -2.80 -3.86 1.29
CA ILE A 240 -1.93 -5.00 1.67
C ILE A 240 -0.49 -4.92 1.15
N HIS A 241 -0.27 -4.33 -0.04
CA HIS A 241 1.05 -4.26 -0.69
C HIS A 241 1.82 -2.98 -0.46
N LEU A 242 1.23 -1.98 0.21
CA LEU A 242 1.81 -0.67 0.41
C LEU A 242 2.57 -0.60 1.74
N TYR A 243 3.84 -0.20 1.73
CA TYR A 243 4.70 -0.13 2.91
C TYR A 243 5.40 1.21 2.99
N SER A 244 5.70 1.65 4.21
CA SER A 244 6.66 2.72 4.48
C SER A 244 8.08 2.17 4.63
N LEU A 245 9.09 3.05 4.64
CA LEU A 245 10.47 2.65 4.94
C LEU A 245 10.57 2.09 6.37
N SER A 246 9.88 2.72 7.32
CA SER A 246 9.80 2.27 8.71
C SER A 246 9.23 0.86 8.81
N ASP A 247 8.19 0.54 8.03
CA ASP A 247 7.62 -0.80 8.02
C ASP A 247 8.60 -1.85 7.51
N LEU A 248 9.36 -1.54 6.44
CA LEU A 248 10.36 -2.48 5.90
C LEU A 248 11.50 -2.73 6.90
N VAL A 249 11.94 -1.71 7.62
CA VAL A 249 12.91 -1.87 8.71
C VAL A 249 12.31 -2.72 9.84
N GLN A 250 11.08 -2.42 10.27
CA GLN A 250 10.39 -3.21 11.31
C GLN A 250 10.03 -4.64 10.86
N ALA A 251 9.93 -4.89 9.56
CA ALA A 251 9.78 -6.21 8.99
C ALA A 251 11.03 -7.06 9.25
N SER A 252 12.22 -6.51 9.01
CA SER A 252 13.48 -7.22 9.28
C SER A 252 13.73 -7.51 10.76
N THR A 253 13.19 -6.71 11.67
CA THR A 253 13.33 -6.92 13.12
C THR A 253 12.21 -7.77 13.72
N GLY A 254 11.23 -8.19 12.92
CA GLY A 254 10.03 -8.91 13.39
C GLY A 254 9.04 -8.04 14.19
N THR A 255 9.32 -6.75 14.36
CA THR A 255 8.46 -5.83 15.12
C THR A 255 7.11 -5.64 14.44
N LEU A 256 7.11 -5.45 13.12
CA LEU A 256 5.87 -5.30 12.35
C LEU A 256 5.02 -6.57 12.38
N GLU A 257 5.67 -7.74 12.25
CA GLU A 257 5.01 -9.04 12.33
C GLU A 257 4.29 -9.21 13.67
N SER A 258 4.95 -8.89 14.79
CA SER A 258 4.35 -8.97 16.12
C SER A 258 3.13 -8.04 16.30
N VAL A 259 3.21 -6.82 15.77
CA VAL A 259 2.09 -5.85 15.82
C VAL A 259 0.90 -6.39 15.03
N LEU A 260 1.13 -6.86 13.81
CA LEU A 260 0.08 -7.41 12.94
C LEU A 260 -0.54 -8.68 13.52
N GLN A 261 0.27 -9.57 14.09
CA GLN A 261 -0.23 -10.80 14.72
C GLN A 261 -1.19 -10.47 15.87
N LYS A 262 -0.84 -9.53 16.75
CA LYS A 262 -1.72 -9.10 17.84
C LYS A 262 -3.05 -8.53 17.33
N ALA A 263 -3.01 -7.75 16.27
CA ALA A 263 -4.20 -7.18 15.63
C ALA A 263 -5.09 -8.26 15.00
N VAL A 264 -4.47 -9.24 14.33
CA VAL A 264 -5.16 -10.42 13.77
C VAL A 264 -5.81 -11.24 14.88
N ASP A 265 -5.08 -11.56 15.95
CA ASP A 265 -5.58 -12.36 17.07
C ASP A 265 -6.75 -11.67 17.76
N TYR A 266 -6.63 -10.36 18.03
CA TYR A 266 -7.71 -9.56 18.59
C TYR A 266 -8.97 -9.63 17.72
N SER A 267 -8.83 -9.35 16.43
CA SER A 267 -9.95 -9.27 15.49
C SER A 267 -10.61 -10.64 15.30
N ARG A 268 -9.81 -11.70 15.19
CA ARG A 268 -10.29 -13.08 15.08
C ARG A 268 -11.04 -13.51 16.33
N ASN A 269 -10.48 -13.26 17.52
CA ASN A 269 -11.13 -13.59 18.79
C ASN A 269 -12.46 -12.85 18.95
N HIS A 270 -12.54 -11.58 18.53
CA HIS A 270 -13.80 -10.85 18.51
C HIS A 270 -14.82 -11.53 17.59
N ILE A 271 -14.45 -11.85 16.34
CA ILE A 271 -15.38 -12.44 15.38
C ILE A 271 -15.93 -13.77 15.86
N LEU A 272 -15.06 -14.64 16.39
CA LEU A 272 -15.47 -15.97 16.87
C LEU A 272 -16.34 -15.92 18.14
N SER A 273 -16.21 -14.87 18.96
CA SER A 273 -17.01 -14.69 20.18
C SER A 273 -18.24 -13.79 20.00
N CYS A 274 -18.33 -13.05 18.89
CA CYS A 274 -19.42 -12.12 18.62
C CYS A 274 -20.54 -12.77 17.81
N THR A 275 -21.73 -12.88 18.39
CA THR A 275 -22.91 -13.49 17.76
C THR A 275 -23.31 -12.83 16.43
N ILE A 276 -23.04 -11.53 16.25
CA ILE A 276 -23.33 -10.80 15.01
C ILE A 276 -22.31 -11.16 13.92
N CYS A 277 -21.03 -11.25 14.28
CA CYS A 277 -19.95 -11.53 13.33
C CYS A 277 -19.96 -12.99 12.88
N THR A 278 -20.18 -13.93 13.80
CA THR A 278 -20.24 -15.37 13.48
C THR A 278 -21.35 -15.68 12.46
N GLN A 279 -22.49 -14.98 12.53
CA GLN A 279 -23.60 -15.14 11.58
C GLN A 279 -23.25 -14.71 10.14
N LYS A 280 -22.16 -13.97 9.94
CA LYS A 280 -21.65 -13.57 8.63
C LYS A 280 -20.61 -14.54 8.08
N GLY A 281 -20.33 -15.63 8.79
CA GLY A 281 -19.51 -16.71 8.27
C GLY A 281 -20.24 -17.50 7.18
N PHE A 282 -19.54 -18.46 6.59
CA PHE A 282 -20.03 -19.24 5.46
C PHE A 282 -20.24 -20.70 5.87
N ILE A 283 -21.14 -21.38 5.16
CA ILE A 283 -21.26 -22.84 5.18
C ILE A 283 -20.81 -23.34 3.82
N CYS A 284 -19.91 -24.34 3.79
CA CYS A 284 -19.39 -24.88 2.55
C CYS A 284 -20.52 -25.58 1.76
N GLU A 285 -20.88 -25.07 0.57
CA GLU A 285 -22.01 -25.63 -0.20
C GLU A 285 -21.75 -27.03 -0.77
N ILE A 286 -20.48 -27.46 -0.78
CA ILE A 286 -20.03 -28.74 -1.36
C ILE A 286 -20.20 -29.87 -0.33
N CYS A 287 -19.55 -29.77 0.83
CA CYS A 287 -19.66 -30.78 1.88
C CYS A 287 -20.88 -30.57 2.78
N LYS A 288 -21.43 -29.35 2.86
CA LYS A 288 -22.56 -28.97 3.71
C LYS A 288 -22.34 -29.26 5.20
N ASP A 289 -21.09 -29.27 5.62
CA ASP A 289 -20.73 -29.33 7.03
C ASP A 289 -21.30 -28.10 7.75
N PRO A 290 -22.04 -28.25 8.87
CA PRO A 290 -22.57 -27.12 9.62
C PRO A 290 -21.48 -26.25 10.30
N GLU A 291 -20.22 -26.67 10.32
CA GLU A 291 -19.12 -25.83 10.79
C GLU A 291 -19.01 -24.54 9.97
N VAL A 292 -19.06 -23.40 10.67
CA VAL A 292 -18.94 -22.08 10.06
C VAL A 292 -17.49 -21.82 9.68
N ILE A 293 -17.27 -21.49 8.42
CA ILE A 293 -15.95 -21.17 7.88
C ILE A 293 -15.83 -19.69 7.53
N PHE A 294 -14.60 -19.17 7.62
CA PHE A 294 -14.31 -17.77 7.38
C PHE A 294 -13.20 -17.59 6.35
N PRO A 295 -13.28 -16.54 5.52
CA PRO A 295 -12.28 -16.31 4.48
C PRO A 295 -10.92 -15.85 5.02
N PHE A 296 -10.81 -15.47 6.30
CA PHE A 296 -9.53 -15.16 6.95
C PHE A 296 -8.77 -16.40 7.44
N ASP A 297 -9.40 -17.59 7.47
CA ASP A 297 -8.71 -18.84 7.80
C ASP A 297 -8.07 -19.43 6.52
N LEU A 298 -7.04 -18.74 6.02
CA LEU A 298 -6.40 -19.00 4.71
C LEU A 298 -5.89 -20.44 4.54
N ASP A 299 -5.48 -21.07 5.64
CA ASP A 299 -4.95 -22.43 5.65
C ASP A 299 -6.04 -23.49 5.41
N LYS A 300 -7.29 -23.18 5.78
CA LYS A 300 -8.41 -24.13 5.78
C LYS A 300 -9.42 -23.85 4.67
N THR A 301 -9.47 -22.62 4.18
CA THR A 301 -10.54 -22.15 3.30
C THR A 301 -10.02 -21.59 1.99
N TYR A 302 -10.81 -21.78 0.95
CA TYR A 302 -10.65 -21.20 -0.37
C TYR A 302 -11.83 -20.27 -0.65
N ARG A 303 -11.56 -19.02 -1.01
CA ARG A 303 -12.57 -18.10 -1.53
C ARG A 303 -12.48 -17.99 -3.04
N CYS A 304 -13.60 -18.23 -3.71
CA CYS A 304 -13.73 -18.01 -5.15
C CYS A 304 -13.55 -16.53 -5.49
N LYS A 305 -12.72 -16.26 -6.51
CA LYS A 305 -12.41 -14.90 -6.99
C LYS A 305 -13.61 -14.19 -7.62
N ASP A 306 -14.49 -14.93 -8.28
CA ASP A 306 -15.57 -14.34 -9.07
C ASP A 306 -16.82 -14.04 -8.23
N CYS A 307 -17.26 -15.01 -7.41
CA CYS A 307 -18.51 -14.89 -6.65
C CYS A 307 -18.31 -14.69 -5.14
N CYS A 308 -17.05 -14.57 -4.69
CA CYS A 308 -16.66 -14.41 -3.29
C CYS A 308 -17.13 -15.53 -2.33
N GLY A 309 -17.57 -16.68 -2.88
CA GLY A 309 -18.03 -17.81 -2.07
C GLY A 309 -16.86 -18.50 -1.38
N VAL A 310 -17.05 -18.93 -0.13
CA VAL A 310 -16.01 -19.56 0.70
C VAL A 310 -16.31 -21.06 0.83
N TYR A 311 -15.27 -21.87 0.68
CA TYR A 311 -15.32 -23.33 0.69
C TYR A 311 -14.11 -23.87 1.48
N HIS A 312 -14.14 -25.11 1.94
CA HIS A 312 -12.93 -25.76 2.44
C HIS A 312 -11.89 -25.93 1.33
N ASN A 313 -10.60 -25.81 1.66
CA ASN A 313 -9.49 -26.06 0.72
C ASN A 313 -9.49 -27.48 0.13
N THR A 314 -10.10 -28.44 0.82
CA THR A 314 -10.30 -29.82 0.33
C THR A 314 -11.52 -29.96 -0.57
N CYS A 315 -12.47 -29.03 -0.52
CA CYS A 315 -13.70 -29.05 -1.30
C CYS A 315 -13.58 -28.28 -2.62
N LEU A 316 -12.90 -27.13 -2.62
CA LEU A 316 -12.68 -26.31 -3.80
C LEU A 316 -11.29 -25.69 -3.77
N GLN A 317 -10.56 -25.79 -4.88
CA GLN A 317 -9.22 -25.25 -5.08
C GLN A 317 -9.15 -24.35 -6.31
N ALA A 318 -8.06 -23.59 -6.41
CA ALA A 318 -7.80 -22.74 -7.55
C ALA A 318 -7.81 -23.52 -8.87
N GLY A 319 -8.53 -23.00 -9.89
CA GLY A 319 -8.65 -23.61 -11.21
C GLY A 319 -9.82 -24.61 -11.35
N GLN A 320 -10.49 -24.98 -10.26
CA GLN A 320 -11.71 -25.78 -10.31
C GLN A 320 -12.95 -24.89 -10.57
N LEU A 321 -13.99 -25.48 -11.17
CA LEU A 321 -15.25 -24.79 -11.44
C LEU A 321 -16.02 -24.54 -10.14
N CYS A 322 -16.26 -23.28 -9.82
CA CYS A 322 -17.04 -22.92 -8.65
C CYS A 322 -18.55 -23.20 -8.87
N PRO A 323 -19.21 -23.99 -7.99
CA PRO A 323 -20.62 -24.35 -8.17
C PRO A 323 -21.57 -23.13 -8.11
N LYS A 324 -21.27 -22.13 -7.28
CA LYS A 324 -22.05 -20.89 -7.23
C LYS A 324 -21.92 -20.09 -8.54
N CYS A 325 -20.73 -19.98 -9.10
CA CYS A 325 -20.51 -19.31 -10.39
C CYS A 325 -21.26 -20.00 -11.53
N LEU A 326 -21.23 -21.35 -11.58
CA LEU A 326 -21.97 -22.11 -12.58
C LEU A 326 -23.48 -21.83 -12.51
N ARG A 327 -24.05 -21.81 -11.29
CA ARG A 327 -25.49 -21.48 -11.11
C ARG A 327 -25.81 -20.05 -11.53
N ILE A 328 -24.93 -19.08 -11.25
CA ILE A 328 -25.11 -17.69 -11.68
C ILE A 328 -25.12 -17.61 -13.21
N GLN A 329 -24.14 -18.24 -13.87
CA GLN A 329 -24.05 -18.26 -15.33
C GLN A 329 -25.28 -18.91 -15.99
N GLN A 330 -25.75 -20.04 -15.45
CA GLN A 330 -26.95 -20.72 -15.96
C GLN A 330 -28.20 -19.83 -15.88
N ARG A 331 -28.37 -19.09 -14.77
CA ARG A 331 -29.50 -18.16 -14.61
C ARG A 331 -29.42 -16.99 -15.58
N LEU A 332 -28.20 -16.48 -15.85
CA LEU A 332 -27.99 -15.40 -16.81
C LEU A 332 -28.31 -15.84 -18.25
N HIS A 333 -27.86 -17.03 -18.67
CA HIS A 333 -28.22 -17.56 -19.99
C HIS A 333 -29.74 -17.78 -20.13
N SER A 334 -30.37 -18.39 -19.12
CA SER A 334 -31.82 -18.64 -19.14
C SER A 334 -32.64 -17.34 -19.24
N ALA A 335 -32.14 -16.24 -18.68
CA ALA A 335 -32.79 -14.93 -18.75
C ALA A 335 -32.55 -14.19 -20.07
N GLN A 336 -31.54 -14.57 -20.85
CA GLN A 336 -31.28 -14.02 -22.19
C GLN A 336 -32.05 -14.75 -23.29
N ASP A 337 -32.38 -16.03 -23.05
CA ASP A 337 -33.17 -16.87 -23.95
C ASP A 337 -34.70 -16.71 -23.76
N SER A 338 -35.14 -15.88 -22.81
CA SER A 338 -36.55 -15.60 -22.48
C SER A 338 -36.99 -14.22 -22.97
#